data_AF-A0A945EEK3-F1
#
_entry.id   AF-A0A945EEK3-F1
#
_cell.length_a   1.000
_cell.length_b   1.000
_cell.length_c   1.000
_cell.angle_alpha   90.00
_cell.angle_beta   90.00
_cell.angle_gamma   90.00
#
_symmetry.space_group_name_H-M   'P 1'
#
loop_
_entity.id
_entity.type
_entity.pdbx_description
1 polymer ?
#
loop_
_entity_poly.entity_id
_entity_poly.type
_entity_poly.pdbx_seq_one_letter_code
_entity_poly.pdbx_strand_id
1 'polypeptide(L)'
;MVNVNSTDLEATILEGLLEDLENENIKLFEFYNSLEQVERLGVLLGIRQRSDQRHKKREERLVDIESNYTKTKKKIHDIECQQAFEDDWLKTNIEKIGTDDYELHKSNLAKCYFNLRNIKDNSDSESKYTQEVYLINQDDSKEYRYKLNDFIVLIKTEIKNRESVKFTKYLEGRADYLKRRLQWRKALKNRRLEKLIEITKENRKKIKKIVSDKKINYLVHFTTENALNSILHEGLVTRSDKRFDMRYVAVDKQRIDLHYDCLSTSISFPNYKMFFSKRNTQKGFIDQNGEPHVIHNWVVILLKAEVLYKFDCKFLNDNAASNRVNLHSKKYNSYKDFIKMFVGEEDRRGIPKNYPTNPQAEVLVRGNIPTKFFEKIIFNSDDMCNKYSSLTDVSCAVDCSFFNPRRDWRVWQNH
;
A
#
# COMPACT_ATOMS: atom_id res chain seq x y z
N MET A 1 11.33 -46.59 -48.85
CA MET A 1 10.00 -47.19 -48.60
C MET A 1 9.81 -47.21 -47.09
N VAL A 2 9.23 -46.14 -46.55
CA VAL A 2 8.91 -46.03 -45.12
C VAL A 2 7.50 -46.56 -44.95
N ASN A 3 7.40 -47.48 -43.98
CA ASN A 3 6.24 -48.23 -43.50
C ASN A 3 4.90 -47.47 -43.61
N VAL A 4 4.03 -47.90 -44.53
CA VAL A 4 2.64 -47.43 -44.68
C VAL A 4 1.69 -48.17 -43.70
N ASN A 5 2.17 -49.19 -42.98
CA ASN A 5 1.32 -50.05 -42.14
C ASN A 5 1.09 -49.56 -40.70
N SER A 6 1.86 -48.59 -40.17
CA SER A 6 1.71 -48.14 -38.77
C SER A 6 0.74 -46.97 -38.60
N THR A 7 0.54 -46.16 -39.64
CA THR A 7 -0.35 -44.99 -39.61
C THR A 7 -1.83 -45.35 -39.70
N ASP A 8 -2.18 -46.38 -40.47
CA ASP A 8 -3.57 -46.84 -40.60
C ASP A 8 -4.05 -47.55 -39.33
N LEU A 9 -3.17 -48.33 -38.67
CA LEU A 9 -3.49 -48.99 -37.40
C LEU A 9 -3.68 -47.98 -36.25
N GLU A 10 -2.88 -46.92 -36.20
CA GLU A 10 -3.07 -45.82 -35.23
C GLU A 10 -4.36 -45.04 -35.49
N ALA A 11 -4.77 -44.88 -36.76
CA ALA A 11 -6.04 -44.24 -37.13
C ALA A 11 -7.26 -45.09 -36.73
N THR A 12 -7.21 -46.41 -36.96
CA THR A 12 -8.30 -47.32 -36.54
C THR A 12 -8.44 -47.43 -35.02
N ILE A 13 -7.33 -47.46 -34.28
CA ILE A 13 -7.36 -47.44 -32.81
C ILE A 13 -7.93 -46.11 -32.29
N LEU A 14 -7.64 -45.00 -32.98
CA LEU A 14 -8.18 -43.69 -32.64
C LEU A 14 -9.69 -43.60 -32.87
N GLU A 15 -10.18 -44.15 -33.98
CA GLU A 15 -11.62 -44.23 -34.26
C GLU A 15 -12.36 -45.03 -33.19
N GLY A 16 -11.83 -46.18 -32.78
CA GLY A 16 -12.40 -46.96 -31.67
C GLY A 16 -12.40 -46.21 -30.34
N LEU A 17 -11.30 -45.53 -29.99
CA LEU A 17 -11.23 -44.73 -28.77
C LEU A 17 -12.22 -43.55 -28.77
N LEU A 18 -12.52 -42.98 -29.94
CA LEU A 18 -13.49 -41.90 -30.09
C LEU A 18 -14.93 -42.41 -29.97
N GLU A 19 -15.23 -43.54 -30.59
CA GLU A 19 -16.53 -44.20 -30.50
C GLU A 19 -16.84 -44.60 -29.04
N ASP A 20 -15.86 -45.20 -28.35
CA ASP A 20 -16.02 -45.54 -26.93
C ASP A 20 -16.10 -44.30 -26.03
N LEU A 21 -15.39 -43.22 -26.36
CA LEU A 21 -15.52 -41.96 -25.63
C LEU A 21 -16.91 -41.34 -25.81
N GLU A 22 -17.48 -41.38 -27.02
CA GLU A 22 -18.83 -40.93 -27.31
C GLU A 22 -19.86 -41.73 -26.50
N ASN A 23 -19.69 -43.06 -26.47
CA ASN A 23 -20.55 -43.99 -25.73
C ASN A 23 -20.43 -43.83 -24.20
N GLU A 24 -19.21 -43.67 -23.66
CA GLU A 24 -19.00 -43.52 -22.20
C GLU A 24 -19.29 -42.11 -21.70
N ASN A 25 -19.01 -41.07 -22.50
CA ASN A 25 -19.14 -39.67 -22.08
C ASN A 25 -19.27 -38.69 -23.26
N ILE A 26 -20.47 -38.60 -23.82
CA ILE A 26 -20.81 -37.70 -24.94
C ILE A 26 -20.35 -36.24 -24.74
N LYS A 27 -20.35 -35.72 -23.51
CA LYS A 27 -19.90 -34.35 -23.22
C LYS A 27 -18.39 -34.16 -23.41
N LEU A 28 -17.59 -35.16 -23.06
CA LEU A 28 -16.14 -35.12 -23.28
C LEU A 28 -15.81 -35.28 -24.77
N PHE A 29 -16.58 -36.10 -25.48
CA PHE A 29 -16.48 -36.26 -26.92
C PHE A 29 -16.80 -34.95 -27.66
N GLU A 30 -17.93 -34.31 -27.36
CA GLU A 30 -18.30 -33.00 -27.92
C GLU A 30 -17.23 -31.95 -27.63
N PHE A 31 -16.71 -31.91 -26.40
CA PHE A 31 -15.64 -30.97 -26.04
C PHE A 31 -14.36 -31.24 -26.84
N TYR A 32 -13.92 -32.50 -26.96
CA TYR A 32 -12.76 -32.86 -27.76
C TYR A 32 -12.93 -32.44 -29.23
N ASN A 33 -14.13 -32.64 -29.79
CA ASN A 33 -14.48 -32.19 -31.13
C ASN A 33 -14.61 -30.67 -31.29
N SER A 34 -14.60 -29.92 -30.19
CA SER A 34 -14.54 -28.45 -30.21
C SER A 34 -13.10 -27.91 -30.14
N LEU A 35 -12.11 -28.74 -29.82
CA LEU A 35 -10.70 -28.35 -29.73
C LEU A 35 -10.12 -28.04 -31.12
N GLU A 36 -9.13 -27.14 -31.18
CA GLU A 36 -8.36 -26.88 -32.38
C GLU A 36 -7.47 -28.09 -32.74
N GLN A 37 -7.06 -28.18 -34.01
CA GLN A 37 -6.30 -29.33 -34.52
C GLN A 37 -5.03 -29.59 -33.71
N VAL A 38 -4.30 -28.54 -33.32
CA VAL A 38 -3.05 -28.65 -32.54
C VAL A 38 -3.32 -29.21 -31.14
N GLU A 39 -4.44 -28.85 -30.52
CA GLU A 39 -4.82 -29.28 -29.17
C GLU A 39 -5.25 -30.75 -29.16
N ARG A 40 -6.02 -31.17 -30.19
CA ARG A 40 -6.34 -32.59 -30.38
C ARG A 40 -5.08 -33.42 -30.54
N LEU A 41 -4.14 -32.97 -31.37
CA LEU A 41 -2.84 -33.62 -31.53
C LEU A 41 -2.08 -33.71 -30.20
N GLY A 42 -2.12 -32.67 -29.37
CA GLY A 42 -1.53 -32.68 -28.04
C GLY A 42 -2.11 -33.78 -27.13
N VAL A 43 -3.44 -33.95 -27.12
CA VAL A 43 -4.10 -35.03 -26.37
C VAL A 43 -3.66 -36.40 -26.88
N LEU A 44 -3.60 -36.61 -28.19
CA LEU A 44 -3.19 -37.88 -28.79
C LEU A 44 -1.73 -38.22 -28.51
N LEU A 45 -0.84 -37.25 -28.63
CA LEU A 45 0.56 -37.40 -28.25
C LEU A 45 0.69 -37.78 -26.76
N GLY A 46 -0.14 -37.20 -25.89
CA GLY A 46 -0.19 -37.55 -24.48
C GLY A 46 -0.60 -39.01 -24.23
N ILE A 47 -1.62 -39.51 -24.93
CA ILE A 47 -2.03 -40.91 -24.85
C ILE A 47 -0.89 -41.82 -25.30
N ARG A 48 -0.27 -41.51 -26.44
CA ARG A 48 0.85 -42.26 -27.00
C ARG A 48 2.02 -42.32 -26.03
N GLN A 49 2.46 -41.19 -25.50
CA GLN A 49 3.56 -41.14 -24.53
C GLN A 49 3.30 -42.01 -23.29
N ARG A 50 2.07 -42.00 -22.77
CA ARG A 50 1.70 -42.83 -21.61
C ARG A 50 1.64 -44.32 -21.96
N SER A 51 1.14 -44.66 -23.16
CA SER A 51 1.16 -46.02 -23.70
C SER A 51 2.60 -46.53 -23.85
N ASP A 52 3.48 -45.73 -24.45
CA ASP A 52 4.89 -46.08 -24.66
C ASP A 52 5.62 -46.29 -23.32
N GLN A 53 5.33 -45.43 -22.33
CA GLN A 53 5.86 -45.60 -20.96
C GLN A 53 5.39 -46.89 -20.30
N ARG A 54 4.12 -47.28 -20.47
CA ARG A 54 3.61 -48.56 -19.94
C ARG A 54 4.25 -49.75 -20.66
N HIS A 55 4.35 -49.69 -21.99
CA HIS A 55 4.98 -50.74 -22.80
C HIS A 55 6.43 -50.96 -22.37
N LYS A 56 7.21 -49.88 -22.27
CA LYS A 56 8.60 -49.95 -21.83
C LYS A 56 8.73 -50.60 -20.44
N LYS A 57 7.86 -50.25 -19.50
CA LYS A 57 7.85 -50.89 -18.16
C LYS A 57 7.52 -52.38 -18.22
N ARG A 58 6.66 -52.82 -19.14
CA ARG A 58 6.34 -54.23 -19.34
C ARG A 58 7.53 -54.98 -19.93
N GLU A 59 8.20 -54.41 -20.93
CA GLU A 59 9.42 -54.98 -21.51
C GLU A 59 10.54 -55.10 -20.48
N GLU A 60 10.79 -54.06 -19.68
CA GLU A 60 11.78 -54.09 -18.59
C GLU A 60 11.47 -55.22 -17.61
N ARG A 61 10.19 -55.38 -17.22
CA ARG A 61 9.75 -56.45 -16.32
C ARG A 61 9.93 -57.85 -16.95
N LEU A 62 9.63 -58.02 -18.24
CA LEU A 62 9.83 -59.30 -18.95
C LEU A 62 11.31 -59.71 -18.96
N VAL A 63 12.19 -58.76 -19.32
CA VAL A 63 13.64 -58.99 -19.35
C VAL A 63 14.15 -59.42 -17.97
N ASP A 64 13.68 -58.76 -16.90
CA ASP A 64 14.05 -59.12 -15.53
C ASP A 64 13.59 -60.53 -15.15
N ILE A 65 12.35 -60.90 -15.51
CA ILE A 65 11.79 -62.23 -15.25
C ILE A 65 12.54 -63.31 -16.03
N GLU A 66 12.78 -63.12 -17.32
CA GLU A 66 13.52 -64.07 -18.17
C GLU A 66 14.97 -64.25 -17.68
N SER A 67 15.64 -63.16 -17.30
CA SER A 67 16.99 -63.18 -16.73
C SER A 67 17.04 -64.00 -15.44
N ASN A 68 16.08 -63.80 -14.54
CA ASN A 68 15.99 -64.54 -13.28
C ASN A 68 15.68 -66.02 -13.50
N TYR A 69 14.76 -66.34 -14.41
CA TYR A 69 14.43 -67.72 -14.77
C TYR A 69 15.63 -68.44 -15.38
N THR A 70 16.32 -67.82 -16.33
CA THR A 70 17.52 -68.39 -16.98
C THR A 70 18.64 -68.65 -15.98
N LYS A 71 18.91 -67.70 -15.07
CA LYS A 71 19.91 -67.88 -14.00
C LYS A 71 19.56 -69.05 -13.09
N THR A 72 18.28 -69.19 -12.74
CA THR A 72 17.80 -70.28 -11.87
C THR A 72 17.92 -71.63 -12.55
N LYS A 73 17.51 -71.72 -13.83
CA LYS A 73 17.62 -72.95 -14.63
C LYS A 73 19.07 -73.39 -14.83
N LYS A 74 19.97 -72.45 -15.11
CA LYS A 74 21.41 -72.73 -15.19
C LYS A 74 21.96 -73.27 -13.87
N LYS A 75 21.61 -72.64 -12.75
CA LYS A 75 22.03 -73.09 -11.41
C LYS A 75 21.54 -74.51 -11.11
N ILE A 76 20.30 -74.85 -11.49
CA ILE A 76 19.78 -76.22 -11.35
C ILE A 76 20.61 -77.20 -12.18
N HIS A 77 20.81 -76.89 -13.47
CA HIS A 77 21.58 -77.72 -14.39
C HIS A 77 23.01 -77.98 -13.91
N ASP A 78 23.72 -76.94 -13.45
CA ASP A 78 25.08 -77.05 -12.93
C ASP A 78 25.13 -78.00 -11.71
N ILE A 79 24.13 -77.94 -10.82
CA ILE A 79 24.04 -78.85 -9.65
C ILE A 79 23.70 -80.28 -10.08
N GLU A 80 22.83 -80.48 -11.06
CA GLU A 80 22.47 -81.81 -11.59
C GLU A 80 23.68 -82.48 -12.27
N CYS A 81 24.47 -81.72 -13.04
CA CYS A 81 25.73 -82.22 -13.62
C CYS A 81 26.72 -82.64 -12.53
N GLN A 82 26.90 -81.83 -11.48
CA GLN A 82 27.75 -82.20 -10.34
C GLN A 82 27.21 -83.45 -9.66
N GLN A 83 25.90 -83.52 -9.40
CA GLN A 83 25.26 -84.66 -8.77
C GLN A 83 25.51 -85.95 -9.57
N ALA A 84 25.34 -85.92 -10.89
CA ALA A 84 25.57 -87.07 -11.77
C ALA A 84 27.04 -87.53 -11.74
N PHE A 85 27.98 -86.57 -11.76
CA PHE A 85 29.41 -86.86 -11.63
C PHE A 85 29.76 -87.54 -10.30
N GLU A 86 29.28 -86.97 -9.19
CA GLU A 86 29.54 -87.52 -7.85
C GLU A 86 28.92 -88.91 -7.67
N ASP A 87 27.70 -89.12 -8.21
CA ASP A 87 27.00 -90.41 -8.16
C ASP A 87 27.69 -91.50 -9.01
N ASP A 88 28.14 -91.16 -10.22
CA ASP A 88 28.90 -92.05 -11.10
C ASP A 88 30.27 -92.42 -10.51
N TRP A 89 30.96 -91.43 -9.93
CA TRP A 89 32.24 -91.65 -9.25
C TRP A 89 32.09 -92.63 -8.07
N LEU A 90 31.08 -92.44 -7.22
CA LEU A 90 30.83 -93.30 -6.06
C LEU A 90 30.46 -94.74 -6.47
N LYS A 91 29.69 -94.91 -7.56
CA LYS A 91 29.34 -96.24 -8.10
C LYS A 91 30.53 -96.96 -8.71
N THR A 92 31.43 -96.23 -9.34
CA THR A 92 32.59 -96.81 -10.03
C THR A 92 33.74 -97.12 -9.07
N ASN A 93 33.80 -96.47 -7.90
CA ASN A 93 34.89 -96.59 -6.92
C ASN A 93 34.43 -97.24 -5.59
N ILE A 94 33.60 -98.29 -5.65
CA ILE A 94 33.06 -98.98 -4.45
C ILE A 94 34.18 -99.59 -3.59
N GLU A 95 35.29 -99.99 -4.20
CA GLU A 95 36.46 -100.50 -3.51
C GLU A 95 37.16 -99.47 -2.60
N LYS A 96 36.85 -98.17 -2.74
CA LYS A 96 37.41 -97.07 -1.94
C LYS A 96 36.57 -96.69 -0.72
N ILE A 97 35.52 -97.46 -0.40
CA ILE A 97 34.67 -97.21 0.78
C ILE A 97 35.53 -97.10 2.04
N GLY A 98 35.30 -96.02 2.81
CA GLY A 98 36.01 -95.73 4.07
C GLY A 98 37.28 -94.89 3.93
N THR A 99 37.66 -94.51 2.70
CA THR A 99 38.74 -93.53 2.46
C THR A 99 38.23 -92.09 2.57
N ASP A 100 39.12 -91.15 2.87
CA ASP A 100 38.81 -89.72 2.92
C ASP A 100 38.24 -89.19 1.59
N ASP A 101 38.74 -89.70 0.47
CA ASP A 101 38.30 -89.34 -0.89
C ASP A 101 36.84 -89.79 -1.12
N TYR A 102 36.50 -91.00 -0.70
CA TYR A 102 35.14 -91.52 -0.82
C TYR A 102 34.13 -90.74 0.05
N GLU A 103 34.49 -90.40 1.29
CA GLU A 103 33.61 -89.59 2.16
C GLU A 103 33.49 -88.13 1.68
N LEU A 104 34.51 -87.58 1.01
CA LEU A 104 34.45 -86.27 0.36
C LEU A 104 33.43 -86.25 -0.78
N HIS A 105 33.51 -87.22 -1.71
CA HIS A 105 32.57 -87.35 -2.82
C HIS A 105 31.12 -87.58 -2.33
N LYS A 106 30.94 -88.39 -1.29
CA LYS A 106 29.64 -88.60 -0.62
C LYS A 106 29.11 -87.33 0.04
N SER A 107 29.97 -86.52 0.66
CA SER A 107 29.61 -85.21 1.22
C SER A 107 29.17 -84.22 0.13
N ASN A 108 29.88 -84.19 -0.99
CA ASN A 108 29.53 -83.35 -2.14
C ASN A 108 28.20 -83.76 -2.78
N LEU A 109 27.95 -85.07 -2.92
CA LEU A 109 26.66 -85.58 -3.37
C LEU A 109 25.52 -85.15 -2.44
N ALA A 110 25.70 -85.27 -1.13
CA ALA A 110 24.72 -84.83 -0.13
C ALA A 110 24.43 -83.32 -0.22
N LYS A 111 25.46 -82.48 -0.45
CA LYS A 111 25.30 -81.04 -0.71
C LYS A 111 24.49 -80.77 -1.98
N CYS A 112 24.69 -81.53 -3.06
CA CYS A 112 23.92 -81.39 -4.29
C CYS A 112 22.44 -81.69 -4.05
N TYR A 113 22.10 -82.78 -3.35
CA TYR A 113 20.73 -83.11 -2.96
C TYR A 113 20.08 -82.01 -2.10
N PHE A 114 20.82 -81.49 -1.10
CA PHE A 114 20.33 -80.39 -0.26
C PHE A 114 20.06 -79.12 -1.05
N ASN A 115 20.97 -78.75 -1.96
CA ASN A 115 20.81 -77.56 -2.79
C ASN A 115 19.66 -77.67 -3.79
N LEU A 116 19.50 -78.82 -4.46
CA LEU A 116 18.37 -79.08 -5.35
C LEU A 116 17.05 -79.05 -4.59
N ARG A 117 17.00 -79.67 -3.40
CA ARG A 117 15.83 -79.63 -2.54
C ARG A 117 15.49 -78.20 -2.12
N ASN A 118 16.46 -77.40 -1.69
CA ASN A 118 16.21 -76.00 -1.32
C ASN A 118 15.73 -75.15 -2.49
N ILE A 119 16.21 -75.40 -3.72
CA ILE A 119 15.73 -74.68 -4.90
C ILE A 119 14.31 -75.10 -5.26
N LYS A 120 13.99 -76.40 -5.18
CA LYS A 120 12.64 -76.93 -5.40
C LYS A 120 11.64 -76.49 -4.33
N ASP A 121 12.04 -76.49 -3.06
CA ASP A 121 11.21 -76.08 -1.92
C ASP A 121 10.99 -74.56 -1.87
N ASN A 122 11.93 -73.73 -2.38
CA ASN A 122 11.78 -72.26 -2.43
C ASN A 122 11.21 -71.71 -3.76
N SER A 123 11.18 -72.50 -4.83
CA SER A 123 10.59 -72.09 -6.09
C SER A 123 10.16 -73.27 -6.96
N ASP A 124 8.86 -73.37 -7.20
CA ASP A 124 8.39 -73.79 -8.51
C ASP A 124 8.70 -72.66 -9.50
N SER A 125 9.97 -72.61 -9.92
CA SER A 125 10.52 -71.51 -10.75
C SER A 125 9.81 -71.39 -12.10
N GLU A 126 9.25 -72.49 -12.60
CA GLU A 126 8.52 -72.55 -13.86
C GLU A 126 7.08 -72.05 -13.69
N SER A 127 6.39 -72.44 -12.60
CA SER A 127 5.06 -71.89 -12.27
C SER A 127 5.13 -70.38 -11.98
N LYS A 128 6.13 -69.91 -11.23
CA LYS A 128 6.34 -68.47 -10.97
C LYS A 128 6.59 -67.69 -12.26
N TYR A 129 7.46 -68.20 -13.14
CA TYR A 129 7.71 -67.59 -14.45
C TYR A 129 6.43 -67.51 -15.29
N THR A 130 5.71 -68.63 -15.39
CA THR A 130 4.46 -68.73 -16.16
C THR A 130 3.39 -67.77 -15.64
N GLN A 131 3.25 -67.66 -14.31
CA GLN A 131 2.30 -66.75 -13.68
C GLN A 131 2.65 -65.28 -13.96
N GLU A 132 3.92 -64.89 -13.86
CA GLU A 132 4.35 -63.51 -14.11
C GLU A 132 4.20 -63.11 -15.59
N VAL A 133 4.57 -64.00 -16.53
CA VAL A 133 4.34 -63.79 -17.97
C VAL A 133 2.85 -63.69 -18.28
N TYR A 134 2.01 -64.52 -17.64
CA TYR A 134 0.57 -64.44 -17.78
C TYR A 134 -0.01 -63.09 -17.31
N LEU A 135 0.48 -62.56 -16.19
CA LEU A 135 0.05 -61.24 -15.69
C LEU A 135 0.45 -60.12 -16.65
N ILE A 136 1.62 -60.20 -17.27
CA ILE A 136 2.07 -59.20 -18.27
C ILE A 136 1.18 -59.25 -19.52
N ASN A 137 0.85 -60.44 -20.01
CA ASN A 137 -0.07 -60.62 -21.14
C ASN A 137 -1.50 -60.13 -20.83
N GLN A 138 -1.95 -60.25 -19.58
CA GLN A 138 -3.22 -59.65 -19.15
C GLN A 138 -3.16 -58.12 -19.16
N ASP A 139 -2.03 -57.53 -18.79
CA ASP A 139 -1.87 -56.07 -18.82
C ASP A 139 -1.83 -55.53 -20.26
N ASP A 140 -1.23 -56.27 -21.20
CA ASP A 140 -1.30 -55.94 -22.63
C ASP A 140 -2.74 -56.02 -23.16
N SER A 141 -3.51 -57.02 -22.73
CA SER A 141 -4.94 -57.15 -23.05
C SER A 141 -5.77 -55.97 -22.52
N LYS A 142 -5.29 -55.25 -21.50
CA LYS A 142 -5.95 -54.06 -20.92
C LYS A 142 -5.48 -52.74 -21.51
N GLU A 143 -4.48 -52.74 -22.41
CA GLU A 143 -3.85 -51.51 -22.92
C GLU A 143 -4.87 -50.57 -23.57
N TYR A 144 -5.83 -51.12 -24.30
CA TYR A 144 -6.90 -50.34 -24.89
C TYR A 144 -7.70 -49.55 -23.85
N ARG A 145 -8.07 -50.19 -22.72
CA ARG A 145 -8.79 -49.53 -21.64
C ARG A 145 -7.94 -48.48 -20.93
N TYR A 146 -6.63 -48.70 -20.81
CA TYR A 146 -5.72 -47.67 -20.27
C TYR A 146 -5.64 -46.45 -21.19
N LYS A 147 -5.56 -46.65 -22.51
CA LYS A 147 -5.60 -45.55 -23.49
C LYS A 147 -6.89 -44.74 -23.41
N LEU A 148 -8.04 -45.39 -23.28
CA LEU A 148 -9.34 -44.72 -23.11
C LEU A 148 -9.40 -43.88 -21.82
N ASN A 149 -8.91 -44.42 -20.71
CA ASN A 149 -8.83 -43.68 -19.45
C ASN A 149 -7.88 -42.47 -19.54
N ASP A 150 -6.72 -42.63 -20.19
CA ASP A 150 -5.80 -41.52 -20.44
C ASP A 150 -6.45 -40.43 -21.28
N PHE A 151 -7.22 -40.82 -22.29
CA PHE A 151 -7.95 -39.90 -23.16
C PHE A 151 -8.91 -39.03 -22.33
N ILE A 152 -9.73 -39.66 -21.49
CA ILE A 152 -10.67 -38.98 -20.58
C ILE A 152 -9.94 -38.01 -19.64
N VAL A 153 -8.82 -38.45 -19.05
CA VAL A 153 -8.05 -37.65 -18.09
C VAL A 153 -7.45 -36.42 -18.77
N LEU A 154 -6.88 -36.58 -19.96
CA LEU A 154 -6.25 -35.49 -20.71
C LEU A 154 -7.30 -34.45 -21.16
N ILE A 155 -8.47 -34.89 -21.63
CA ILE A 155 -9.57 -33.98 -21.99
C ILE A 155 -10.06 -33.19 -20.75
N LYS A 156 -10.28 -33.86 -19.61
CA LYS A 156 -10.69 -33.20 -18.37
C LYS A 156 -9.66 -32.16 -17.90
N THR A 157 -8.38 -32.44 -18.10
CA THR A 157 -7.30 -31.49 -17.78
C THR A 157 -7.41 -30.23 -18.64
N GLU A 158 -7.70 -30.40 -19.93
CA GLU A 158 -7.84 -29.28 -20.87
C GLU A 158 -9.05 -28.39 -20.55
N ILE A 159 -10.18 -28.99 -20.16
CA ILE A 159 -11.35 -28.24 -19.66
C ILE A 159 -10.97 -27.34 -18.48
N LYS A 160 -10.29 -27.91 -17.49
CA LYS A 160 -9.87 -27.18 -16.28
C LYS A 160 -8.89 -26.04 -16.60
N ASN A 161 -7.96 -26.26 -17.53
CA ASN A 161 -7.03 -25.24 -17.98
C ASN A 161 -7.76 -24.05 -18.61
N ARG A 162 -8.75 -24.30 -19.47
CA ARG A 162 -9.54 -23.23 -20.13
C ARG A 162 -10.38 -22.42 -19.16
N GLU A 163 -10.99 -23.06 -18.15
CA GLU A 163 -11.70 -22.35 -17.08
C GLU A 163 -10.77 -21.45 -16.28
N SER A 164 -9.56 -21.92 -15.98
CA SER A 164 -8.52 -21.14 -15.30
C SER A 164 -8.10 -19.92 -16.14
N VAL A 165 -7.86 -20.08 -17.44
CA VAL A 165 -7.51 -18.97 -18.34
C VAL A 165 -8.63 -17.93 -18.40
N LYS A 166 -9.90 -18.34 -18.53
CA LYS A 166 -11.05 -17.43 -18.51
C LYS A 166 -11.12 -16.63 -17.20
N PHE A 167 -10.88 -17.29 -16.07
CA PHE A 167 -10.89 -16.64 -14.76
C PHE A 167 -9.74 -15.64 -14.60
N THR A 168 -8.53 -16.00 -15.02
CA THR A 168 -7.36 -15.10 -15.00
C THR A 168 -7.61 -13.85 -15.85
N LYS A 169 -8.12 -14.01 -17.07
CA LYS A 169 -8.47 -12.88 -17.96
C LYS A 169 -9.54 -11.97 -17.34
N TYR A 170 -10.52 -12.54 -16.63
CA TYR A 170 -11.50 -11.76 -15.87
C TYR A 170 -10.85 -10.95 -14.73
N LEU A 171 -9.95 -11.58 -13.96
CA LEU A 171 -9.24 -10.89 -12.87
C LEU A 171 -8.34 -9.77 -13.38
N GLU A 172 -7.61 -9.98 -14.47
CA GLU A 172 -6.79 -8.96 -15.14
C GLU A 172 -7.65 -7.78 -15.60
N GLY A 173 -8.77 -8.05 -16.29
CA GLY A 173 -9.70 -7.02 -16.73
C GLY A 173 -10.27 -6.20 -15.55
N ARG A 174 -10.56 -6.86 -14.42
CA ARG A 174 -11.03 -6.22 -13.19
C ARG A 174 -9.94 -5.37 -12.55
N ALA A 175 -8.70 -5.86 -12.48
CA ALA A 175 -7.56 -5.12 -11.94
C ALA A 175 -7.28 -3.85 -12.76
N ASP A 176 -7.30 -3.96 -14.09
CA ASP A 176 -7.15 -2.84 -15.02
C ASP A 176 -8.26 -1.79 -14.88
N TYR A 177 -9.51 -2.24 -14.74
CA TYR A 177 -10.64 -1.35 -14.47
C TYR A 177 -10.43 -0.57 -13.16
N LEU A 178 -10.03 -1.24 -12.08
CA LEU A 178 -9.77 -0.61 -10.78
C LEU A 178 -8.61 0.39 -10.86
N LYS A 179 -7.53 0.05 -11.59
CA LYS A 179 -6.38 0.94 -11.82
C LYS A 179 -6.81 2.22 -12.55
N ARG A 180 -7.57 2.11 -13.65
CA ARG A 180 -8.11 3.26 -14.39
C ARG A 180 -9.02 4.12 -13.51
N ARG A 181 -9.91 3.50 -12.73
CA ARG A 181 -10.82 4.21 -11.81
C ARG A 181 -10.05 5.01 -10.74
N LEU A 182 -8.97 4.44 -10.18
CA LEU A 182 -8.14 5.13 -9.20
C LEU A 182 -7.39 6.32 -9.83
N GLN A 183 -6.81 6.15 -11.01
CA GLN A 183 -6.14 7.22 -11.75
C GLN A 183 -7.10 8.37 -12.06
N TRP A 184 -8.31 8.06 -12.52
CA TRP A 184 -9.33 9.07 -12.79
C TRP A 184 -9.73 9.86 -11.53
N ARG A 185 -9.90 9.20 -10.38
CA ARG A 185 -10.18 9.89 -9.10
C ARG A 185 -9.03 10.81 -8.69
N LYS A 186 -7.78 10.38 -8.87
CA LYS A 186 -6.60 11.22 -8.62
C LYS A 186 -6.59 12.45 -9.53
N ALA A 187 -6.81 12.27 -10.83
CA ALA A 187 -6.87 13.37 -11.79
C ALA A 187 -7.98 14.39 -11.47
N LEU A 188 -9.17 13.92 -11.08
CA LEU A 188 -10.28 14.80 -10.69
C LEU A 188 -9.94 15.63 -9.44
N LYS A 189 -9.28 15.01 -8.45
CA LYS A 189 -8.83 15.71 -7.24
C LYS A 189 -7.77 16.76 -7.56
N ASN A 190 -6.80 16.44 -8.42
CA ASN A 190 -5.75 17.35 -8.84
C ASN A 190 -6.32 18.57 -9.59
N ARG A 191 -7.22 18.37 -10.56
CA ARG A 191 -7.89 19.48 -11.28
C ARG A 191 -8.63 20.42 -10.33
N ARG A 192 -9.32 19.88 -9.32
CA ARG A 192 -9.99 20.71 -8.30
C ARG A 192 -8.98 21.52 -7.48
N LEU A 193 -7.85 20.91 -7.12
CA LEU A 193 -6.80 21.57 -6.34
C LEU A 193 -6.12 22.68 -7.15
N GLU A 194 -5.78 22.43 -8.41
CA GLU A 194 -5.20 23.43 -9.33
C GLU A 194 -6.09 24.66 -9.45
N LYS A 195 -7.40 24.45 -9.67
CA LYS A 195 -8.37 25.54 -9.73
C LYS A 195 -8.44 26.34 -8.43
N LEU A 196 -8.37 25.68 -7.27
CA LEU A 196 -8.34 26.38 -5.97
C LEU A 196 -7.06 27.20 -5.79
N ILE A 197 -5.90 26.66 -6.17
CA ILE A 197 -4.62 27.37 -6.12
C ILE A 197 -4.67 28.63 -6.99
N GLU A 198 -5.22 28.53 -8.19
CA GLU A 198 -5.38 29.66 -9.11
C GLU A 198 -6.30 30.74 -8.51
N ILE A 199 -7.47 30.35 -7.99
CA ILE A 199 -8.39 31.26 -7.31
C ILE A 199 -7.71 31.96 -6.12
N THR A 200 -6.98 31.23 -5.29
CA THR A 200 -6.26 31.81 -4.15
C THR A 200 -5.16 32.77 -4.60
N LYS A 201 -4.42 32.44 -5.66
CA LYS A 201 -3.37 33.31 -6.23
C LYS A 201 -3.97 34.61 -6.75
N GLU A 202 -5.07 34.54 -7.47
CA GLU A 202 -5.78 35.71 -7.97
C GLU A 202 -6.36 36.55 -6.82
N ASN A 203 -6.92 35.91 -5.78
CA ASN A 203 -7.40 36.58 -4.59
C ASN A 203 -6.29 37.38 -3.89
N ARG A 204 -5.12 36.77 -3.68
CA ARG A 204 -3.94 37.44 -3.09
C ARG A 204 -3.45 38.60 -3.93
N LYS A 205 -3.42 38.46 -5.27
CA LYS A 205 -3.05 39.53 -6.19
C LYS A 205 -3.99 40.74 -6.07
N LYS A 206 -5.30 40.48 -5.99
CA LYS A 206 -6.32 41.53 -5.77
C LYS A 206 -6.16 42.21 -4.41
N ILE A 207 -5.94 41.45 -3.33
CA ILE A 207 -5.67 42.01 -2.00
C ILE A 207 -4.42 42.90 -2.03
N LYS A 208 -3.32 42.42 -2.64
CA LYS A 208 -2.09 43.22 -2.80
C LYS A 208 -2.34 44.53 -3.55
N LYS A 209 -3.16 44.50 -4.62
CA LYS A 209 -3.55 45.71 -5.34
C LYS A 209 -4.32 46.68 -4.43
N ILE A 210 -5.32 46.20 -3.69
CA ILE A 210 -6.10 47.02 -2.75
C ILE A 210 -5.19 47.64 -1.67
N VAL A 211 -4.24 46.88 -1.13
CA VAL A 211 -3.25 47.37 -0.16
C VAL A 211 -2.46 48.55 -0.73
N SER A 212 -2.00 48.43 -1.97
CA SER A 212 -1.30 49.52 -2.69
C SER A 212 -2.21 50.72 -2.94
N ASP A 213 -3.39 50.49 -3.51
CA ASP A 213 -4.35 51.55 -3.91
C ASP A 213 -4.81 52.36 -2.69
N LYS A 214 -5.04 51.69 -1.55
CA LYS A 214 -5.46 52.32 -0.29
C LYS A 214 -4.28 52.90 0.50
N LYS A 215 -3.03 52.64 0.12
CA LYS A 215 -1.79 53.01 0.85
C LYS A 215 -1.76 52.47 2.28
N ILE A 216 -2.07 51.18 2.43
CA ILE A 216 -1.99 50.49 3.72
C ILE A 216 -0.53 50.11 3.96
N ASN A 217 0.09 50.73 4.97
CA ASN A 217 1.52 50.54 5.26
C ASN A 217 1.75 49.34 6.19
N TYR A 218 0.89 49.17 7.20
CA TYR A 218 1.07 48.15 8.23
C TYR A 218 -0.26 47.65 8.80
N LEU A 219 -0.22 46.43 9.32
CA LEU A 219 -1.17 45.92 10.30
C LEU A 219 -0.69 46.28 11.70
N VAL A 220 -1.60 46.28 12.65
CA VAL A 220 -1.36 46.69 14.03
C VAL A 220 -1.79 45.56 14.94
N HIS A 221 -0.89 45.13 15.82
CA HIS A 221 -1.17 44.21 16.91
C HIS A 221 -0.76 44.88 18.22
N PHE A 222 -1.58 44.81 19.25
CA PHE A 222 -1.22 45.35 20.56
C PHE A 222 -1.10 44.21 21.57
N THR A 223 -0.12 44.32 22.46
CA THR A 223 0.21 43.28 23.46
C THR A 223 0.79 43.93 24.71
N THR A 224 0.97 43.14 25.77
CA THR A 224 1.61 43.59 26.99
C THR A 224 3.14 43.62 26.81
N GLU A 225 3.79 44.51 27.56
CA GLU A 225 5.26 44.58 27.59
C GLU A 225 5.88 43.26 28.06
N ASN A 226 5.26 42.58 29.04
CA ASN A 226 5.74 41.31 29.57
C ASN A 226 5.86 40.22 28.48
N ALA A 227 5.00 40.27 27.46
CA ALA A 227 5.02 39.32 26.35
C ALA A 227 6.02 39.71 25.25
N LEU A 228 6.59 40.91 25.28
CA LEU A 228 7.38 41.42 24.16
C LEU A 228 8.67 40.62 23.95
N ASN A 229 9.35 40.19 25.01
CA ASN A 229 10.58 39.39 24.90
C ASN A 229 10.32 38.05 24.18
N SER A 230 9.25 37.33 24.53
CA SER A 230 8.92 36.07 23.87
C SER A 230 8.46 36.27 22.43
N ILE A 231 7.72 37.37 22.16
CA ILE A 231 7.30 37.76 20.81
C ILE A 231 8.49 38.13 19.93
N LEU A 232 9.50 38.80 20.46
CA LEU A 232 10.73 39.15 19.76
C LEU A 232 11.61 37.93 19.46
N HIS A 233 11.52 36.86 20.27
CA HIS A 233 12.25 35.63 20.03
C HIS A 233 11.52 34.68 19.05
N GLU A 234 10.21 34.51 19.22
CA GLU A 234 9.43 33.46 18.52
C GLU A 234 8.54 33.99 17.37
N GLY A 235 8.37 35.31 17.28
CA GLY A 235 7.32 35.95 16.49
C GLY A 235 5.96 35.92 17.21
N LEU A 236 4.90 36.40 16.56
CA LEU A 236 3.55 36.24 17.12
C LEU A 236 3.10 34.79 16.92
N VAL A 237 2.82 34.10 18.02
CA VAL A 237 2.45 32.68 18.03
C VAL A 237 0.97 32.52 18.39
N THR A 238 0.27 31.68 17.63
CA THR A 238 -1.13 31.32 17.86
C THR A 238 -1.29 30.41 19.08
N ARG A 239 -2.47 30.42 19.71
CA ARG A 239 -2.73 29.58 20.90
C ARG A 239 -2.79 28.08 20.60
N SER A 240 -3.07 27.70 19.35
CA SER A 240 -3.04 26.29 18.94
C SER A 240 -1.62 25.74 18.77
N ASP A 241 -0.60 26.61 18.78
CA ASP A 241 0.79 26.19 18.69
C ASP A 241 1.30 25.73 20.06
N LYS A 242 1.94 24.56 20.12
CA LYS A 242 2.47 23.98 21.37
C LYS A 242 3.50 24.89 22.06
N ARG A 243 4.16 25.79 21.32
CA ARG A 243 5.11 26.77 21.90
C ARG A 243 4.41 27.83 22.74
N PHE A 244 3.11 28.04 22.53
CA PHE A 244 2.32 28.96 23.31
C PHE A 244 2.36 28.58 24.79
N ASP A 245 2.09 27.31 25.11
CA ASP A 245 2.05 26.79 26.49
C ASP A 245 3.42 26.73 27.19
N MET A 246 4.52 27.00 26.49
CA MET A 246 5.87 26.96 27.06
C MET A 246 6.44 28.35 27.37
N ARG A 247 6.00 29.38 26.65
CA ARG A 247 6.65 30.71 26.63
C ARG A 247 5.69 31.90 26.53
N TYR A 248 4.38 31.65 26.44
CA TYR A 248 3.35 32.67 26.30
C TYR A 248 2.32 32.55 27.40
N VAL A 249 2.01 33.67 28.04
CA VAL A 249 0.87 33.72 28.96
C VAL A 249 -0.34 34.30 28.24
N ALA A 250 -1.43 33.52 28.22
CA ALA A 250 -2.72 33.95 27.71
C ALA A 250 -3.29 35.05 28.62
N VAL A 251 -3.01 36.29 28.24
CA VAL A 251 -3.53 37.51 28.85
C VAL A 251 -5.09 37.49 28.78
N ASP A 252 -5.67 37.07 27.65
CA ASP A 252 -7.13 36.95 27.49
C ASP A 252 -7.63 35.51 27.79
N LYS A 253 -8.01 35.20 29.04
CA LYS A 253 -8.35 33.82 29.47
C LYS A 253 -9.55 33.21 28.72
N GLN A 254 -10.48 34.02 28.24
CA GLN A 254 -11.66 33.57 27.50
C GLN A 254 -11.60 34.16 26.09
N ARG A 255 -10.93 33.49 25.15
CA ARG A 255 -11.10 33.79 23.73
C ARG A 255 -12.50 33.34 23.30
N ILE A 256 -13.48 34.22 23.49
CA ILE A 256 -14.90 34.00 23.17
C ILE A 256 -15.10 33.71 21.67
N ASP A 257 -14.18 34.15 20.82
CA ASP A 257 -14.19 33.91 19.38
C ASP A 257 -13.79 32.46 18.98
N LEU A 258 -13.27 31.62 19.89
CA LEU A 258 -12.90 30.20 19.69
C LEU A 258 -11.87 29.91 18.56
N HIS A 259 -11.18 30.92 18.03
CA HIS A 259 -10.20 30.78 16.93
C HIS A 259 -8.76 30.77 17.43
N TYR A 260 -8.38 29.68 18.10
CA TYR A 260 -7.05 29.49 18.69
C TYR A 260 -5.91 29.44 17.66
N ASP A 261 -6.23 29.21 16.38
CA ASP A 261 -5.29 29.15 15.25
C ASP A 261 -5.09 30.48 14.52
N CYS A 262 -5.67 31.56 15.04
CA CYS A 262 -5.61 32.90 14.44
C CYS A 262 -5.13 33.98 15.41
N LEU A 263 -4.38 34.93 14.87
CA LEU A 263 -3.93 36.17 15.52
C LEU A 263 -4.85 37.33 15.16
N SER A 264 -5.23 38.10 16.18
CA SER A 264 -6.04 39.32 16.05
C SER A 264 -5.18 40.51 15.65
N THR A 265 -5.52 41.19 14.56
CA THR A 265 -4.83 42.40 14.09
C THR A 265 -5.81 43.45 13.58
N SER A 266 -5.40 44.71 13.57
CA SER A 266 -6.15 45.84 13.02
C SER A 266 -5.39 46.46 11.84
N ILE A 267 -6.09 47.14 10.92
CA ILE A 267 -5.46 47.78 9.75
C ILE A 267 -5.15 49.24 10.08
N SER A 268 -3.89 49.65 9.89
CA SER A 268 -3.38 51.03 10.03
C SER A 268 -3.48 51.70 11.41
N PHE A 269 -4.42 51.31 12.25
CA PHE A 269 -4.58 51.83 13.61
C PHE A 269 -5.15 50.76 14.53
N PRO A 270 -4.80 50.73 15.84
CA PRO A 270 -5.34 49.76 16.77
C PRO A 270 -6.87 49.84 16.82
N ASN A 271 -7.53 48.71 17.08
CA ASN A 271 -8.89 48.70 17.60
C ASN A 271 -8.89 49.38 18.99
N TYR A 272 -8.99 50.71 19.00
CA TYR A 272 -8.75 51.53 20.18
C TYR A 272 -9.77 51.27 21.29
N LYS A 273 -11.00 50.87 20.94
CA LYS A 273 -12.03 50.48 21.92
C LYS A 273 -11.61 49.23 22.69
N MET A 274 -11.23 48.18 21.96
CA MET A 274 -10.74 46.94 22.57
C MET A 274 -9.43 47.17 23.33
N PHE A 275 -8.52 47.97 22.77
CA PHE A 275 -7.23 48.26 23.39
C PHE A 275 -7.39 49.05 24.70
N PHE A 276 -8.23 50.09 24.72
CA PHE A 276 -8.54 50.85 25.93
C PHE A 276 -9.19 49.97 27.00
N SER A 277 -10.21 49.17 26.62
CA SER A 277 -10.86 48.24 27.54
C SER A 277 -9.83 47.30 28.19
N LYS A 278 -8.99 46.64 27.38
CA LYS A 278 -7.95 45.74 27.87
C LYS A 278 -6.97 46.45 28.82
N ARG A 279 -6.43 47.62 28.47
CA ARG A 279 -5.53 48.36 29.38
C ARG A 279 -6.15 48.71 30.74
N ASN A 280 -7.47 48.90 30.79
CA ASN A 280 -8.18 49.24 32.02
C ASN A 280 -8.56 48.02 32.86
N THR A 281 -8.98 46.91 32.24
CA THR A 281 -9.45 45.73 32.95
C THR A 281 -8.34 44.72 33.26
N GLN A 282 -7.29 44.70 32.45
CA GLN A 282 -6.21 43.73 32.53
C GLN A 282 -5.03 44.29 33.31
N LYS A 283 -4.95 43.95 34.61
CA LYS A 283 -3.86 44.42 35.50
C LYS A 283 -2.78 43.39 35.79
N GLY A 284 -3.02 42.11 35.49
CA GLY A 284 -2.04 41.05 35.69
C GLY A 284 -2.47 39.73 35.05
N PHE A 285 -1.60 38.73 35.16
CA PHE A 285 -1.86 37.34 34.76
C PHE A 285 -1.10 36.37 35.69
N ILE A 286 -1.45 35.09 35.63
CA ILE A 286 -0.71 34.01 36.30
C ILE A 286 -0.05 33.20 35.20
N ASP A 287 1.25 32.94 35.31
CA ASP A 287 1.98 32.14 34.33
C ASP A 287 1.77 30.63 34.54
N GLN A 288 2.36 29.82 33.65
CA GLN A 288 2.24 28.36 33.68
C GLN A 288 2.82 27.70 34.94
N ASN A 289 3.67 28.40 35.68
CA ASN A 289 4.24 27.94 36.94
C ASN A 289 3.43 28.37 38.16
N GLY A 290 2.33 29.12 37.96
CA GLY A 290 1.51 29.65 39.04
C GLY A 290 1.96 31.00 39.57
N GLU A 291 2.97 31.64 38.94
CA GLU A 291 3.51 32.92 39.43
C GLU A 291 2.65 34.11 38.96
N PRO A 292 2.29 35.04 39.86
CA PRO A 292 1.53 36.23 39.50
C PRO A 292 2.44 37.29 38.88
N HIS A 293 2.01 37.83 37.73
CA HIS A 293 2.68 38.91 37.03
C HIS A 293 1.77 40.13 36.91
N VAL A 294 2.32 41.31 37.15
CA VAL A 294 1.61 42.58 36.98
C VAL A 294 1.90 43.16 35.60
N ILE A 295 0.85 43.65 34.95
CA ILE A 295 0.95 44.34 33.65
C ILE A 295 1.02 45.83 33.91
N HIS A 296 2.20 46.39 33.73
CA HIS A 296 2.43 47.83 33.87
C HIS A 296 2.31 48.57 32.55
N ASN A 297 2.76 47.95 31.47
CA ASN A 297 2.94 48.61 30.18
C ASN A 297 2.36 47.78 29.03
N TRP A 298 2.00 48.49 27.97
CA TRP A 298 1.50 47.93 26.72
C TRP A 298 2.33 48.46 25.57
N VAL A 299 2.42 47.66 24.52
CA VAL A 299 3.20 47.98 23.33
C VAL A 299 2.37 47.69 22.09
N VAL A 300 2.66 48.40 21.00
CA VAL A 300 2.00 48.20 19.72
C VAL A 300 3.04 47.75 18.69
N ILE A 301 2.79 46.62 18.06
CA ILE A 301 3.63 46.04 17.03
C ILE A 301 3.01 46.35 15.67
N LEU A 302 3.76 47.07 14.84
CA LEU A 302 3.43 47.30 13.44
C LEU A 302 3.99 46.14 12.61
N LEU A 303 3.12 45.48 11.88
CA LEU A 303 3.45 44.37 11.00
C LEU A 303 3.40 44.85 9.55
N LYS A 304 4.37 44.44 8.74
CA LYS A 304 4.42 44.74 7.30
C LYS A 304 3.07 44.42 6.64
N ALA A 305 2.52 45.34 5.85
CA ALA A 305 1.24 45.13 5.16
C ALA A 305 1.21 43.88 4.26
N GLU A 306 2.37 43.33 3.89
CA GLU A 306 2.45 42.08 3.12
C GLU A 306 1.76 40.89 3.80
N VAL A 307 1.59 40.93 5.12
CA VAL A 307 0.86 39.91 5.87
C VAL A 307 -0.53 39.69 5.28
N LEU A 308 -1.22 40.75 4.84
CA LEU A 308 -2.57 40.72 4.28
C LEU A 308 -2.71 39.83 3.03
N TYR A 309 -1.64 39.63 2.26
CA TYR A 309 -1.68 38.83 1.02
C TYR A 309 -0.70 37.65 1.00
N LYS A 310 0.22 37.55 1.97
CA LYS A 310 1.10 36.39 2.14
C LYS A 310 0.51 35.33 3.06
N PHE A 311 -0.35 35.72 3.99
CA PHE A 311 -1.01 34.81 4.93
C PHE A 311 -2.47 34.56 4.52
N ASP A 312 -3.10 33.57 5.16
CA ASP A 312 -4.54 33.37 5.08
C ASP A 312 -5.22 34.27 6.12
N CYS A 313 -6.08 35.17 5.67
CA CYS A 313 -6.68 36.21 6.49
C CYS A 313 -8.20 36.16 6.39
N LYS A 314 -8.89 36.35 7.52
CA LYS A 314 -10.32 36.69 7.54
C LYS A 314 -10.48 38.18 7.78
N PHE A 315 -11.20 38.85 6.88
CA PHE A 315 -11.49 40.27 6.87
C PHE A 315 -12.87 40.53 7.47
N LEU A 316 -12.89 41.07 8.68
CA LEU A 316 -14.12 41.30 9.45
C LEU A 316 -14.37 42.80 9.49
N ASN A 317 -15.52 43.23 8.98
CA ASN A 317 -15.95 44.63 9.00
C ASN A 317 -16.42 45.10 10.39
N ASP A 318 -16.41 44.21 11.37
CA ASP A 318 -16.76 44.43 12.77
C ASP A 318 -15.89 43.52 13.67
N ASN A 319 -16.03 43.65 14.99
CA ASN A 319 -15.28 42.86 15.98
C ASN A 319 -15.50 41.34 15.78
N ALA A 320 -14.43 40.53 15.82
CA ALA A 320 -14.52 39.08 15.71
C ALA A 320 -15.39 38.43 16.80
N ALA A 321 -15.48 39.04 17.98
CA ALA A 321 -16.30 38.56 19.09
C ALA A 321 -17.76 39.02 19.03
N SER A 322 -18.21 39.71 17.96
CA SER A 322 -19.60 40.14 17.84
C SER A 322 -20.51 38.99 17.40
N ASN A 323 -21.72 38.91 17.98
CA ASN A 323 -22.74 37.89 17.66
C ASN A 323 -23.18 37.90 16.17
N ARG A 324 -22.75 38.90 15.40
CA ARG A 324 -23.07 39.08 13.97
C ARG A 324 -22.07 38.37 13.06
N VAL A 325 -20.95 37.87 13.58
CA VAL A 325 -19.89 37.24 12.79
C VAL A 325 -19.92 35.72 12.95
N ASN A 326 -20.42 35.00 11.94
CA ASN A 326 -20.27 33.54 11.88
C ASN A 326 -18.89 33.15 11.33
N LEU A 327 -17.90 33.08 12.21
CA LEU A 327 -16.51 32.79 11.88
C LEU A 327 -16.24 31.36 11.35
N HIS A 328 -17.16 30.40 11.54
CA HIS A 328 -17.03 29.05 10.98
C HIS A 328 -17.39 28.96 9.48
N SER A 329 -17.98 30.01 8.93
CA SER A 329 -18.28 30.07 7.51
C SER A 329 -17.01 30.28 6.67
N LYS A 330 -16.99 29.75 5.44
CA LYS A 330 -15.94 30.07 4.43
C LYS A 330 -16.01 31.52 3.91
N LYS A 331 -16.82 32.36 4.54
CA LYS A 331 -16.95 33.78 4.19
C LYS A 331 -15.76 34.52 4.82
N TYR A 332 -15.50 35.76 4.40
CA TYR A 332 -14.49 36.67 4.96
C TYR A 332 -13.05 36.54 4.47
N ASN A 333 -12.67 35.55 3.66
CA ASN A 333 -11.28 35.42 3.16
C ASN A 333 -11.06 35.96 1.74
N SER A 334 -12.08 36.57 1.15
CA SER A 334 -12.00 37.09 -0.21
C SER A 334 -11.57 38.56 -0.26
N TYR A 335 -10.99 38.98 -1.39
CA TYR A 335 -10.69 40.38 -1.66
C TYR A 335 -11.95 41.26 -1.59
N LYS A 336 -13.14 40.71 -1.87
CA LYS A 336 -14.41 41.42 -1.75
C LYS A 336 -14.72 41.73 -0.29
N ASP A 337 -14.45 40.78 0.61
CA ASP A 337 -14.64 40.99 2.04
C ASP A 337 -13.61 41.98 2.60
N PHE A 338 -12.38 41.96 2.08
CA PHE A 338 -11.38 42.98 2.38
C PHE A 338 -11.85 44.39 1.97
N ILE A 339 -12.37 44.56 0.74
CA ILE A 339 -12.91 45.85 0.27
C ILE A 339 -14.05 46.33 1.18
N LYS A 340 -14.94 45.43 1.63
CA LYS A 340 -16.08 45.78 2.50
C LYS A 340 -15.67 46.45 3.81
N MET A 341 -14.47 46.19 4.33
CA MET A 341 -13.94 46.88 5.51
C MET A 341 -13.80 48.40 5.30
N PHE A 342 -13.77 48.86 4.05
CA PHE A 342 -13.58 50.26 3.66
C PHE A 342 -14.81 50.90 3.00
N VAL A 343 -15.93 50.16 2.90
CA VAL A 343 -17.17 50.64 2.27
C VAL A 343 -17.89 51.66 3.19
N GLY A 344 -18.62 52.60 2.58
CA GLY A 344 -19.31 53.70 3.25
C GLY A 344 -18.54 55.03 3.16
N GLU A 345 -18.21 55.50 1.95
CA GLU A 345 -17.46 56.76 1.76
C GLU A 345 -18.19 57.99 2.34
N GLU A 346 -19.53 57.99 2.34
CA GLU A 346 -20.36 59.03 2.96
C GLU A 346 -20.24 59.04 4.50
N ASP A 347 -19.84 57.92 5.11
CA ASP A 347 -19.57 57.78 6.54
C ASP A 347 -18.09 57.96 6.90
N ARG A 348 -17.20 58.24 5.93
CA ARG A 348 -15.76 58.48 6.19
C ARG A 348 -15.56 59.91 6.69
N ARG A 349 -15.95 60.13 7.95
CA ARG A 349 -15.94 61.40 8.70
C ARG A 349 -14.51 61.89 9.01
N GLY A 350 -13.72 62.17 7.97
CA GLY A 350 -12.35 62.69 8.07
C GLY A 350 -11.27 61.66 8.38
N ILE A 351 -11.56 60.36 8.27
CA ILE A 351 -10.55 59.30 8.47
C ILE A 351 -9.78 58.99 7.17
N PRO A 352 -8.45 58.70 7.25
CA PRO A 352 -7.64 58.35 6.09
C PRO A 352 -8.18 57.17 5.27
N LYS A 353 -7.90 57.13 3.95
CA LYS A 353 -8.37 56.06 3.04
C LYS A 353 -7.84 54.66 3.41
N ASN A 354 -6.68 54.58 4.05
CA ASN A 354 -6.08 53.34 4.54
C ASN A 354 -6.72 52.80 5.83
N TYR A 355 -7.65 53.53 6.45
CA TYR A 355 -8.32 53.09 7.68
C TYR A 355 -9.63 52.37 7.34
N PRO A 356 -9.98 51.25 8.02
CA PRO A 356 -11.32 50.69 7.97
C PRO A 356 -12.37 51.67 8.48
N THR A 357 -13.58 51.62 7.93
CA THR A 357 -14.68 52.52 8.31
C THR A 357 -15.06 52.29 9.79
N ASN A 358 -15.31 51.04 10.18
CA ASN A 358 -15.59 50.67 11.57
C ASN A 358 -14.26 50.57 12.39
N PRO A 359 -14.13 51.25 13.54
CA PRO A 359 -12.95 51.16 14.42
C PRO A 359 -12.71 49.79 15.02
N GLN A 360 -13.74 48.95 15.08
CA GLN A 360 -13.68 47.62 15.66
C GLN A 360 -13.42 46.55 14.59
N ALA A 361 -13.28 46.93 13.33
CA ALA A 361 -12.94 46.01 12.24
C ALA A 361 -11.61 45.29 12.53
N GLU A 362 -11.57 44.02 12.19
CA GLU A 362 -10.50 43.12 12.59
C GLU A 362 -10.05 42.24 11.43
N VAL A 363 -8.75 41.94 11.40
CA VAL A 363 -8.17 40.94 10.50
C VAL A 363 -7.65 39.81 11.35
N LEU A 364 -8.25 38.63 11.18
CA LEU A 364 -7.76 37.40 11.79
C LEU A 364 -6.73 36.77 10.85
N VAL A 365 -5.47 36.74 11.24
CA VAL A 365 -4.38 36.13 10.47
C VAL A 365 -4.19 34.70 10.96
N ARG A 366 -4.37 33.73 10.06
CA ARG A 366 -4.22 32.31 10.38
C ARG A 366 -2.73 31.94 10.47
N GLY A 367 -2.36 31.27 11.55
CA GLY A 367 -0.99 30.82 11.80
C GLY A 367 -0.09 31.91 12.42
N ASN A 368 1.16 31.52 12.69
CA ASN A 368 2.14 32.36 13.37
C ASN A 368 2.75 33.40 12.43
N ILE A 369 3.07 34.59 12.94
CA ILE A 369 3.74 35.65 12.18
C ILE A 369 5.18 35.81 12.68
N PRO A 370 6.19 35.37 11.90
CA PRO A 370 7.59 35.52 12.28
C PRO A 370 8.03 36.99 12.39
N THR A 371 9.04 37.25 13.22
CA THR A 371 9.60 38.59 13.49
C THR A 371 10.08 39.34 12.25
N LYS A 372 10.45 38.64 11.17
CA LYS A 372 10.80 39.27 9.87
C LYS A 372 9.67 40.10 9.25
N PHE A 373 8.42 39.89 9.69
CA PHE A 373 7.26 40.67 9.29
C PHE A 373 6.99 41.84 10.23
N PHE A 374 7.76 42.01 11.30
CA PHE A 374 7.64 43.19 12.16
C PHE A 374 8.35 44.34 11.47
N GLU A 375 7.67 45.47 11.40
CA GLU A 375 8.18 46.69 10.80
C GLU A 375 8.70 47.62 11.90
N LYS A 376 7.94 47.78 12.98
CA LYS A 376 8.28 48.67 14.09
C LYS A 376 7.54 48.30 15.36
N ILE A 377 8.12 48.58 16.52
CA ILE A 377 7.47 48.52 17.83
C ILE A 377 7.28 49.93 18.36
N ILE A 378 6.06 50.23 18.79
CA ILE A 378 5.63 51.53 19.27
C ILE A 378 5.42 51.47 20.78
N PHE A 379 6.08 52.39 21.47
CA PHE A 379 6.01 52.57 22.93
C PHE A 379 5.32 53.88 23.28
N ASN A 380 4.87 53.97 24.53
CA ASN A 380 4.27 55.18 25.12
C ASN A 380 5.26 55.98 26.01
N SER A 381 6.50 55.52 26.18
CA SER A 381 7.56 56.23 26.91
C SER A 381 8.94 56.00 26.28
N ASP A 382 9.80 57.02 26.41
CA ASP A 382 11.18 56.97 25.91
C ASP A 382 12.03 55.91 26.62
N ASP A 383 11.86 55.76 27.93
CA ASP A 383 12.59 54.75 28.72
C ASP A 383 12.35 53.32 28.18
N MET A 384 11.10 53.01 27.86
CA MET A 384 10.70 51.74 27.27
C MET A 384 11.29 51.55 25.87
N CYS A 385 11.23 52.59 25.05
CA CYS A 385 11.80 52.56 23.71
C CYS A 385 13.31 52.32 23.76
N ASN A 386 14.03 53.02 24.65
CA ASN A 386 15.48 52.88 24.83
C ASN A 386 15.87 51.48 25.33
N LYS A 387 15.12 50.95 26.32
CA LYS A 387 15.31 49.59 26.84
C LYS A 387 15.25 48.54 25.73
N TYR A 388 14.27 48.65 24.81
CA TYR A 388 14.06 47.63 23.79
C TYR A 388 14.86 47.87 22.50
N SER A 389 15.21 49.12 22.19
CA SER A 389 16.04 49.44 21.02
C SER A 389 17.40 48.76 21.04
N SER A 390 17.94 48.44 22.23
CA SER A 390 19.20 47.71 22.39
C SER A 390 19.05 46.18 22.37
N LEU A 391 17.81 45.67 22.48
CA LEU A 391 17.51 44.25 22.64
C LEU A 391 16.95 43.60 21.37
N THR A 392 16.66 44.38 20.33
CA THR A 392 16.09 43.86 19.08
C THR A 392 16.56 44.63 17.85
N ASP A 393 16.65 43.91 16.73
CA ASP A 393 16.88 44.49 15.41
C ASP A 393 15.62 45.14 14.80
N VAL A 394 14.45 44.96 15.44
CA VAL A 394 13.21 45.60 15.01
C VAL A 394 13.23 47.07 15.43
N SER A 395 12.93 47.98 14.49
CA SER A 395 12.88 49.43 14.78
C SER A 395 11.91 49.72 15.93
N CYS A 396 12.32 50.57 16.86
CA CYS A 396 11.49 51.05 17.97
C CYS A 396 11.20 52.55 17.81
N ALA A 397 10.04 53.01 18.24
CA ALA A 397 9.71 54.43 18.30
C ALA A 397 8.73 54.74 19.44
N VAL A 398 8.71 55.99 19.88
CA VAL A 398 7.69 56.52 20.77
C VAL A 398 6.62 57.22 19.94
N ASP A 399 5.38 56.76 20.06
CA ASP A 399 4.22 57.42 19.46
C ASP A 399 2.96 57.17 20.30
N CYS A 400 2.66 58.13 21.17
CA CYS A 400 1.51 58.08 22.06
C CYS A 400 0.16 58.10 21.31
N SER A 401 0.13 58.49 20.03
CA SER A 401 -1.12 58.54 19.27
C SER A 401 -1.77 57.16 19.11
N PHE A 402 -0.98 56.08 19.03
CA PHE A 402 -1.48 54.69 18.98
C PHE A 402 -2.15 54.24 20.29
N PHE A 403 -1.91 54.94 21.39
CA PHE A 403 -2.52 54.66 22.69
C PHE A 403 -3.76 55.51 22.94
N ASN A 404 -4.16 56.34 21.98
CA ASN A 404 -5.31 57.22 22.06
C ASN A 404 -6.43 56.80 21.09
N PRO A 405 -7.67 57.27 21.29
CA PRO A 405 -8.75 57.04 20.34
C PRO A 405 -8.44 57.61 18.95
N ARG A 406 -9.03 57.01 17.90
CA ARG A 406 -8.98 57.58 16.54
C ARG A 406 -9.61 58.97 16.51
N ARG A 407 -9.26 59.79 15.52
CA ARG A 407 -9.82 61.15 15.36
C ARG A 407 -11.34 61.19 15.30
N ASP A 408 -11.99 60.15 14.79
CA ASP A 408 -13.44 60.02 14.67
C ASP A 408 -14.13 59.45 15.93
N TRP A 409 -13.40 59.24 17.04
CA TRP A 409 -13.93 58.53 18.21
C TRP A 409 -15.22 59.10 18.80
N ARG A 410 -15.44 60.43 18.72
CA ARG A 410 -16.64 61.10 19.23
C ARG A 410 -17.91 60.58 18.57
N VAL A 411 -17.83 60.18 17.30
CA VAL A 411 -18.94 59.60 16.54
C VAL A 411 -19.29 58.20 17.03
N TRP A 412 -18.31 57.47 17.55
CA TRP A 412 -18.43 56.06 17.93
C TRP A 412 -18.66 55.87 19.43
N GLN A 413 -19.04 56.92 20.18
CA GLN A 413 -19.34 56.83 21.61
C GLN A 413 -20.61 56.01 21.91
N ASN A 414 -21.61 56.07 21.02
CA ASN A 414 -22.95 55.47 21.21
C ASN A 414 -23.22 54.23 20.34
N HIS A 415 -22.20 53.73 19.63
CA HIS A 415 -22.22 52.53 18.80
C HIS A 415 -21.25 51.52 19.37
#